data_AF-A0A936XB21-F1
#
_entry.id   AF-A0A936XB21-F1
#
_cell.length_a   1.000
_cell.length_b   1.000
_cell.length_c   1.000
_cell.angle_alpha   90.00
_cell.angle_beta   90.00
_cell.angle_gamma   90.00
#
_symmetry.space_group_name_H-M   'P 1'
#
loop_
_entity.id
_entity.type
_entity.pdbx_description
1 polymer ?
#
loop_
_entity_poly.entity_id
_entity_poly.type
_entity_poly.pdbx_seq_one_letter_code
_entity_poly.pdbx_strand_id
1 'polypeptide(L)'
;MLGYPDPRVNFNSPFSRNPDSSLAAGSYLSYNSDGQYLKAASYTDLTGIQSAKPDYVIIEMPAILHHNYPAELVSQADLCLLICRSNRIWNDADQKALNAFMSVAPEKTNFIINGVALQEAESVLGELPRKRGVLRRKIKNLFRFQFFSNSEI
;
A
#
# COMPACT_ATOMS: atom_id res chain seq x y z
N MET A 1 -22.80 -4.24 23.69
CA MET A 1 -21.34 -4.18 23.46
C MET A 1 -20.98 -2.70 23.37
N LEU A 2 -20.54 -2.10 24.48
CA LEU A 2 -20.17 -0.68 24.56
C LEU A 2 -18.64 -0.62 24.71
N GLY A 3 -17.96 -0.58 23.58
CA GLY A 3 -16.56 -0.23 23.46
C GLY A 3 -16.42 0.57 22.18
N TYR A 4 -15.67 1.67 22.19
CA TYR A 4 -15.43 2.44 20.99
C TYR A 4 -14.78 1.53 19.92
N PRO A 5 -15.28 1.52 18.68
CA PRO A 5 -14.61 0.80 17.61
C PRO A 5 -13.20 1.37 17.47
N ASP A 6 -12.18 0.50 17.51
CA ASP A 6 -10.80 0.92 17.30
C ASP A 6 -10.68 1.59 15.92
N PRO A 7 -10.37 2.91 15.85
CA PRO A 7 -10.32 3.63 14.60
C PRO A 7 -9.22 3.10 13.65
N ARG A 8 -8.24 2.35 14.18
CA ARG A 8 -7.19 1.68 13.39
C ARG A 8 -7.75 0.53 12.53
N VAL A 9 -8.95 0.04 12.84
CA VAL A 9 -9.49 -1.20 12.28
C VAL A 9 -10.72 -0.89 11.42
N ASN A 10 -10.49 -0.33 10.22
CA ASN A 10 -11.55 0.04 9.29
C ASN A 10 -11.71 -0.96 8.14
N PHE A 11 -12.42 -2.06 8.40
CA PHE A 11 -12.70 -3.09 7.39
C PHE A 11 -13.71 -2.68 6.32
N ASN A 12 -14.42 -1.57 6.51
CA ASN A 12 -15.49 -1.12 5.62
C ASN A 12 -15.16 0.24 4.99
N SER A 13 -13.87 0.54 4.85
CA SER A 13 -13.42 1.81 4.28
C SER A 13 -13.97 1.96 2.86
N PRO A 14 -14.57 3.12 2.51
CA PRO A 14 -15.03 3.38 1.16
C PRO A 14 -13.88 3.34 0.14
N PHE A 15 -12.64 3.63 0.58
CA PHE A 15 -11.42 3.55 -0.23
C PHE A 15 -10.97 2.13 -0.55
N SER A 16 -11.54 1.10 0.08
CA SER A 16 -11.28 -0.31 -0.26
C SER A 16 -12.19 -0.84 -1.37
N ARG A 17 -13.08 0.00 -1.93
CA ARG A 17 -13.98 -0.35 -3.04
C ARG A 17 -13.35 0.04 -4.38
N ASN A 18 -13.93 -0.42 -5.49
CA ASN A 18 -13.48 -0.08 -6.84
C ASN A 18 -13.37 1.46 -6.99
N PRO A 19 -12.22 2.00 -7.47
CA PRO A 19 -12.00 3.44 -7.67
C PRO A 19 -13.13 4.14 -8.41
N ASP A 20 -13.71 3.52 -9.44
CA ASP A 20 -14.80 4.07 -10.25
C ASP A 20 -16.07 4.38 -9.41
N SER A 21 -16.23 3.68 -8.28
CA SER A 21 -17.37 3.82 -7.38
C SER A 21 -17.11 4.68 -6.15
N SER A 22 -15.84 4.96 -5.84
CA SER A 22 -15.42 5.59 -4.58
C SER A 22 -14.80 6.98 -4.76
N LEU A 23 -14.31 7.29 -5.95
CA LEU A 23 -13.66 8.56 -6.30
C LEU A 23 -14.57 9.45 -7.14
N ALA A 24 -14.48 10.77 -6.95
CA ALA A 24 -15.25 11.72 -7.74
C ALA A 24 -14.74 11.76 -9.19
N ALA A 25 -15.64 11.99 -10.15
CA ALA A 25 -15.25 12.16 -11.56
C ALA A 25 -14.22 13.30 -11.68
N GLY A 26 -13.03 12.98 -12.20
CA GLY A 26 -11.90 13.93 -12.34
C GLY A 26 -10.82 13.85 -11.25
N SER A 27 -11.00 13.05 -10.18
CA SER A 27 -9.93 12.84 -9.17
C SER A 27 -8.98 11.69 -9.50
N TYR A 28 -9.23 10.96 -10.59
CA TYR A 28 -8.32 9.95 -11.12
C TYR A 28 -8.24 10.08 -12.65
N LEU A 29 -7.08 9.75 -13.19
CA LEU A 29 -6.81 9.75 -14.62
C LEU A 29 -6.02 8.48 -14.96
N SER A 30 -6.47 7.75 -15.98
CA SER A 30 -5.74 6.62 -16.52
C SER A 30 -4.87 7.09 -17.67
N TYR A 31 -3.58 6.77 -17.63
CA TYR A 31 -2.62 7.12 -18.68
C TYR A 31 -2.09 5.84 -19.34
N ASN A 32 -2.06 5.81 -20.67
CA ASN A 32 -1.53 4.66 -21.41
C ASN A 32 0.00 4.70 -21.45
N SER A 33 0.64 3.56 -21.23
CA SER A 33 2.11 3.42 -21.22
C SER A 33 2.71 3.43 -22.63
N ASP A 34 2.50 4.51 -23.38
CA ASP A 34 3.01 4.71 -24.74
C ASP A 34 4.45 5.25 -24.71
N GLY A 35 5.09 5.45 -25.88
CA GLY A 35 6.45 6.00 -25.94
C GLY A 35 6.64 7.39 -25.29
N GLN A 36 5.56 8.14 -25.08
CA GLN A 36 5.57 9.42 -24.36
C GLN A 36 5.65 9.24 -22.84
N TYR A 37 5.12 8.14 -22.31
CA TYR A 37 5.18 7.79 -20.89
C TYR A 37 6.62 7.78 -20.37
N LEU A 38 7.53 7.17 -21.13
CA LEU A 38 8.94 7.03 -20.73
C LEU A 38 9.71 8.36 -20.73
N LYS A 39 9.15 9.40 -21.35
CA LYS A 39 9.74 10.75 -21.43
C LYS A 39 9.15 11.71 -20.39
N ALA A 40 8.18 11.28 -19.59
CA ALA A 40 7.59 12.13 -18.56
C ALA A 40 8.65 12.49 -17.52
N ALA A 41 8.79 13.77 -17.23
CA ALA A 41 9.65 14.31 -16.18
C ALA A 41 8.83 14.74 -14.96
N SER A 42 7.60 15.21 -15.19
CA SER A 42 6.68 15.72 -14.15
C SER A 42 5.28 15.12 -14.28
N TYR A 43 4.49 15.19 -13.20
CA TYR A 43 3.08 14.78 -13.22
C TYR A 43 2.23 15.57 -14.22
N THR A 44 2.65 16.80 -14.55
CA THR A 44 1.99 17.62 -15.58
C THR A 44 2.10 17.00 -16.96
N ASP A 45 3.16 16.25 -17.23
CA ASP A 45 3.37 15.57 -18.52
C ASP A 45 2.42 14.39 -18.70
N LEU A 46 1.99 13.77 -17.59
CA LEU A 46 1.02 12.69 -17.58
C LEU A 46 -0.41 13.20 -17.64
N THR A 47 -0.70 14.28 -16.91
CA THR A 47 -2.09 14.78 -16.76
C THR A 47 -2.48 15.79 -17.83
N GLY A 48 -1.52 16.51 -18.42
CA GLY A 48 -1.77 17.66 -19.28
C GLY A 48 -2.38 18.87 -18.56
N ILE A 49 -2.56 18.80 -17.23
CA ILE A 49 -3.21 19.83 -16.42
C ILE A 49 -2.11 20.70 -15.79
N GLN A 50 -1.90 21.89 -16.34
CA GLN A 50 -0.91 22.84 -15.82
C GLN A 50 -1.47 23.78 -14.73
N SER A 51 -2.79 24.03 -14.73
CA SER A 51 -3.42 25.07 -13.89
C SER A 51 -3.89 24.57 -12.53
N ALA A 52 -4.06 23.25 -12.35
CA ALA A 52 -4.43 22.68 -11.06
C ALA A 52 -3.14 22.33 -10.30
N LYS A 53 -2.97 22.93 -9.12
CA LYS A 53 -1.88 22.60 -8.19
C LYS A 53 -2.45 21.73 -7.07
N PRO A 54 -2.52 20.40 -7.24
CA PRO A 54 -2.99 19.51 -6.20
C PRO A 54 -2.02 19.52 -5.01
N ASP A 55 -2.54 19.31 -3.80
CA ASP A 55 -1.71 19.14 -2.60
C ASP A 55 -0.89 17.84 -2.65
N TYR A 56 -1.48 16.78 -3.24
CA TYR A 56 -0.87 15.47 -3.38
C TYR A 56 -1.12 14.90 -4.77
N VAL A 57 -0.09 14.31 -5.35
CA VAL A 57 -0.18 13.54 -6.59
C VAL A 57 0.28 12.12 -6.29
N ILE A 58 -0.60 11.15 -6.55
CA ILE A 58 -0.29 9.73 -6.41
C ILE A 58 -0.26 9.16 -7.82
N ILE A 59 0.87 8.58 -8.19
CA ILE A 59 1.08 7.98 -9.51
C ILE A 59 1.25 6.48 -9.31
N GLU A 60 0.27 5.71 -9.78
CA GLU A 60 0.39 4.26 -9.84
C GLU A 60 1.09 3.87 -11.14
N MET A 61 2.18 3.12 -11.02
CA MET A 61 2.95 2.62 -12.15
C MET A 61 2.79 1.10 -12.25
N PRO A 62 2.90 0.54 -13.47
CA PRO A 62 2.91 -0.90 -13.64
C PRO A 62 4.14 -1.55 -12.98
N ALA A 63 4.11 -2.87 -12.85
CA ALA A 63 5.18 -3.63 -12.21
C ALA A 63 6.54 -3.41 -12.91
N ILE A 64 7.51 -2.89 -12.14
CA ILE A 64 8.88 -2.58 -12.61
C ILE A 64 9.65 -3.80 -13.13
N LEU A 65 9.20 -5.01 -12.79
CA LEU A 65 9.80 -6.25 -13.26
C LEU A 65 9.55 -6.49 -14.76
N HIS A 66 8.43 -5.99 -15.28
CA HIS A 66 7.98 -6.28 -16.63
C HIS A 66 7.91 -5.05 -17.52
N HIS A 67 7.87 -3.85 -16.94
CA HIS A 67 7.59 -2.61 -17.67
C HIS A 67 8.64 -1.56 -17.32
N ASN A 68 9.07 -0.82 -18.34
CA ASN A 68 9.92 0.35 -18.15
C ASN A 68 9.12 1.49 -17.50
N TYR A 69 9.81 2.36 -16.78
CA TYR A 69 9.23 3.51 -16.10
C TYR A 69 10.04 4.78 -16.43
N PRO A 70 9.41 5.97 -16.36
CA PRO A 70 10.10 7.24 -16.54
C PRO A 70 11.06 7.50 -15.37
N ALA A 71 12.36 7.29 -15.59
CA ALA A 71 13.37 7.46 -14.55
C ALA A 71 13.42 8.91 -14.03
N GLU A 72 13.22 9.90 -14.91
CA GLU A 72 13.22 11.31 -14.51
C GLU A 72 12.07 11.63 -13.57
N LEU A 73 10.84 11.20 -13.89
CA LEU A 73 9.68 11.32 -13.01
C LEU A 73 9.91 10.65 -11.65
N VAL A 74 10.44 9.42 -11.64
CA VAL A 74 10.73 8.68 -10.40
C VAL A 74 11.79 9.40 -9.56
N SER A 75 12.81 9.98 -10.19
CA SER A 75 13.86 10.73 -9.49
C SER A 75 13.32 11.99 -8.80
N GLN A 76 12.31 12.62 -9.41
CA GLN A 76 11.66 13.84 -8.89
C GLN A 76 10.61 13.56 -7.82
N ALA A 77 10.10 12.34 -7.70
CA ALA A 77 9.12 11.99 -6.67
C ALA A 77 9.65 12.31 -5.27
N ASP A 78 8.80 12.77 -4.35
CA ASP A 78 9.17 12.99 -2.94
C ASP A 78 9.20 11.68 -2.15
N LEU A 79 8.38 10.72 -2.54
CA LEU A 79 8.25 9.40 -1.91
C LEU A 79 7.96 8.33 -2.95
N CYS A 80 8.75 7.26 -2.94
CA CYS A 80 8.53 6.07 -3.76
C CYS A 80 8.08 4.91 -2.87
N LEU A 81 6.94 4.29 -3.20
CA LEU A 81 6.42 3.12 -2.48
C LEU A 81 6.46 1.89 -3.38
N LEU A 82 7.36 0.94 -3.08
CA LEU A 82 7.44 -0.35 -3.77
C LEU A 82 6.55 -1.37 -3.06
N ILE A 83 5.52 -1.84 -3.77
CA ILE A 83 4.61 -2.88 -3.27
C ILE A 83 5.17 -4.25 -3.64
N CYS A 84 5.54 -5.01 -2.62
CA CYS A 84 6.19 -6.31 -2.77
C CYS A 84 5.29 -7.43 -2.25
N ARG A 85 5.15 -8.51 -3.01
CA ARG A 85 4.41 -9.69 -2.54
C ARG A 85 5.27 -10.50 -1.59
N SER A 86 4.75 -10.80 -0.39
CA SER A 86 5.41 -11.69 0.58
C SER A 86 5.38 -13.17 0.17
N ASN A 87 4.39 -13.55 -0.66
CA ASN A 87 4.08 -14.94 -0.97
C ASN A 87 4.82 -15.51 -2.18
N ARG A 88 5.92 -14.86 -2.59
CA ARG A 88 6.74 -15.26 -3.73
C ARG A 88 8.22 -15.12 -3.35
N ILE A 89 9.00 -16.14 -3.68
CA ILE A 89 10.46 -16.08 -3.58
C ILE A 89 10.98 -15.18 -4.71
N TRP A 90 11.84 -14.23 -4.34
CA TRP A 90 12.49 -13.35 -5.30
C TRP A 90 13.61 -14.08 -6.03
N ASN A 91 13.72 -13.83 -7.33
CA ASN A 91 14.77 -14.36 -8.18
C ASN A 91 15.75 -13.26 -8.60
N ASP A 92 16.76 -13.64 -9.38
CA ASP A 92 17.77 -12.69 -9.86
C ASP A 92 17.19 -11.56 -10.72
N ALA A 93 16.08 -11.78 -11.41
CA ALA A 93 15.41 -10.73 -12.19
C ALA A 93 14.75 -9.69 -11.27
N ASP A 94 14.15 -10.13 -10.16
CA ASP A 94 13.61 -9.23 -9.13
C ASP A 94 14.74 -8.37 -8.52
N GLN A 95 15.87 -8.99 -8.18
CA GLN A 95 17.01 -8.27 -7.61
C GLN A 95 17.58 -7.25 -8.61
N LYS A 96 17.69 -7.61 -9.89
CA LYS A 96 18.15 -6.70 -10.95
C LYS A 96 17.20 -5.51 -11.14
N ALA A 97 15.89 -5.79 -11.22
CA ALA A 97 14.88 -4.74 -11.35
C ALA A 97 14.90 -3.79 -10.14
N LEU A 98 15.02 -4.34 -8.93
CA LEU A 98 15.15 -3.54 -7.73
C LEU A 98 16.43 -2.69 -7.75
N ASN A 99 17.58 -3.27 -8.07
CA ASN A 99 18.85 -2.53 -8.10
C ASN A 99 18.80 -1.38 -9.12
N ALA A 100 18.20 -1.61 -10.29
CA ALA A 100 17.99 -0.56 -11.28
C ALA A 100 17.08 0.55 -10.72
N PHE A 101 15.99 0.21 -10.05
CA PHE A 101 15.10 1.20 -9.43
C PHE A 101 15.79 1.99 -8.30
N MET A 102 16.54 1.30 -7.45
CA MET A 102 17.29 1.90 -6.35
C MET A 102 18.40 2.82 -6.85
N SER A 103 18.94 2.64 -8.05
CA SER A 103 19.89 3.60 -8.64
C SER A 103 19.26 4.94 -9.03
N VAL A 104 17.93 4.99 -9.17
CA VAL A 104 17.20 6.21 -9.57
C VAL A 104 16.71 6.98 -8.35
N ALA A 105 16.16 6.30 -7.34
CA ALA A 105 15.57 6.93 -6.15
C ALA A 105 15.90 6.19 -4.84
N PRO A 106 17.18 6.07 -4.44
CA PRO A 106 17.59 5.22 -3.31
C PRO A 106 17.01 5.69 -1.97
N GLU A 107 17.12 6.98 -1.66
CA GLU A 107 16.76 7.52 -0.34
C GLU A 107 15.25 7.71 -0.14
N LYS A 108 14.50 7.75 -1.24
CA LYS A 108 13.05 8.04 -1.24
C LYS A 108 12.20 6.77 -1.31
N THR A 109 12.85 5.63 -1.53
CA THR A 109 12.16 4.35 -1.73
C THR A 109 11.88 3.65 -0.41
N ASN A 110 10.61 3.36 -0.17
CA ASN A 110 10.10 2.58 0.94
C ASN A 110 9.36 1.35 0.42
N PHE A 111 9.31 0.30 1.23
CA PHE A 111 8.71 -0.98 0.85
C PHE A 111 7.42 -1.23 1.61
N ILE A 112 6.40 -1.71 0.89
CA ILE A 112 5.16 -2.24 1.46
C ILE A 112 5.13 -3.72 1.14
N ILE A 113 5.33 -4.55 2.17
CA ILE A 113 5.22 -6.00 2.03
C ILE A 113 3.76 -6.40 2.16
N ASN A 114 3.14 -6.73 1.02
CA ASN A 114 1.74 -7.08 0.92
C ASN A 114 1.52 -8.60 0.97
N GLY A 115 0.42 -9.02 1.59
CA GLY A 115 0.00 -10.42 1.67
C GLY A 115 0.74 -11.26 2.73
N VAL A 116 1.40 -10.63 3.70
CA VAL A 116 2.10 -11.34 4.79
C VAL A 116 1.11 -12.22 5.55
N ALA A 117 1.50 -13.47 5.81
CA ALA A 117 0.71 -14.36 6.65
C ALA A 117 0.57 -13.71 8.04
N LEU A 118 -0.65 -13.65 8.56
CA LEU A 118 -0.91 -12.90 9.80
C LEU A 118 -0.05 -13.38 10.96
N GLN A 119 0.20 -14.69 11.05
CA GLN A 119 1.06 -15.29 12.06
C GLN A 119 2.50 -14.76 11.99
N GLU A 120 3.02 -14.54 10.78
CA GLU A 120 4.37 -13.99 10.57
C GLU A 120 4.41 -12.49 10.86
N ALA A 121 3.34 -11.76 10.55
CA ALA A 121 3.23 -10.36 10.95
C ALA A 121 3.14 -10.25 12.49
N GLU A 122 2.39 -11.14 13.14
CA GLU A 122 2.23 -11.16 14.60
C GLU A 122 3.49 -11.60 15.35
N SER A 123 4.34 -12.44 14.74
CA SER A 123 5.62 -12.83 15.34
C SER A 123 6.61 -11.66 15.40
N VAL A 124 6.56 -10.75 14.42
CA VAL A 124 7.42 -9.57 14.34
C VAL A 124 6.83 -8.37 15.11
N LEU A 125 5.52 -8.14 14.97
CA LEU A 125 4.86 -6.91 15.46
C LEU A 125 4.03 -7.11 16.74
N GLY A 126 3.80 -8.36 17.18
CA GLY A 126 2.90 -8.68 18.29
C GLY A 126 1.45 -8.93 17.86
N GLU A 127 0.51 -9.07 18.81
CA GLU A 127 -0.90 -9.41 18.48
C GLU A 127 -1.55 -8.30 17.62
N LEU A 128 -1.94 -8.65 16.38
CA LEU A 128 -2.62 -7.74 15.47
C LEU A 128 -4.16 -7.82 15.64
N PRO A 129 -4.88 -6.70 15.46
CA PRO A 129 -6.32 -6.68 15.59
C PRO A 129 -6.98 -7.52 14.48
N ARG A 130 -7.66 -8.59 14.87
CA ARG A 130 -8.35 -9.52 13.95
C ARG A 130 -9.85 -9.55 14.21
N LYS A 131 -10.67 -9.67 13.15
CA LYS A 131 -12.08 -10.07 13.29
C LYS A 131 -12.12 -11.47 13.91
N ARG A 132 -12.37 -11.54 15.22
CA ARG A 132 -12.54 -12.81 15.96
C ARG A 132 -14.03 -12.99 16.21
N GLY A 133 -14.57 -14.18 15.90
CA GLY A 133 -15.95 -14.52 16.25
C GLY A 133 -16.17 -14.47 17.76
N VAL A 134 -17.35 -14.03 18.19
CA VAL A 134 -17.68 -13.75 19.60
C VAL A 134 -17.48 -14.99 20.49
N LEU A 135 -17.80 -16.18 19.96
CA LEU A 135 -17.66 -17.46 20.65
C LEU A 135 -16.19 -17.82 20.95
N ARG A 136 -15.30 -17.67 19.96
CA ARG A 136 -13.86 -17.96 20.12
C ARG A 136 -13.17 -17.01 21.10
N ARG A 137 -13.61 -15.73 21.17
CA ARG A 137 -13.11 -14.77 22.17
C ARG A 137 -13.46 -15.20 23.60
N LYS A 138 -14.72 -15.58 23.85
CA LYS A 138 -15.17 -16.02 25.18
C LYS A 138 -14.45 -17.28 25.65
N ILE A 139 -14.27 -18.25 24.76
CA ILE A 139 -13.55 -19.50 25.07
C ILE A 139 -12.07 -19.22 25.39
N LYS A 140 -11.38 -18.38 24.59
CA LYS A 140 -9.97 -18.04 24.85
C LYS A 140 -9.81 -17.31 26.20
N ASN A 141 -10.70 -16.39 26.54
CA ASN A 141 -10.64 -15.66 27.82
C ASN A 141 -10.95 -16.55 29.03
N LEU A 142 -11.86 -17.52 28.87
CA LEU A 142 -12.15 -18.56 29.86
C LEU A 142 -10.91 -19.42 30.15
N PHE A 143 -10.18 -19.84 29.11
CA PHE A 143 -8.95 -20.61 29.27
C PHE A 143 -7.76 -19.79 29.79
N ARG A 144 -7.72 -18.47 29.53
CA ARG A 144 -6.69 -17.57 30.11
C ARG A 144 -7.02 -17.11 31.53
N PHE A 145 -8.13 -17.58 32.13
CA PHE A 145 -8.66 -17.09 33.42
C PHE A 145 -8.82 -15.56 33.48
N GLN A 146 -8.93 -14.91 32.33
CA GLN A 146 -9.08 -13.46 32.17
C GLN A 146 -10.57 -13.11 32.03
N PHE A 147 -11.34 -13.37 33.09
CA PHE A 147 -12.78 -13.11 33.12
C PHE A 147 -13.14 -11.64 33.25
N PHE A 148 -12.22 -10.85 33.83
CA PHE A 148 -12.45 -9.45 34.20
C PHE A 148 -11.34 -8.49 33.75
N SER A 149 -10.32 -8.94 33.01
CA SER A 149 -9.35 -8.00 32.47
C SER A 149 -9.98 -7.27 31.28
N ASN A 150 -10.38 -6.03 31.49
CA ASN A 150 -10.55 -5.08 30.40
C ASN A 150 -9.21 -5.03 29.66
N SER A 151 -9.20 -5.55 28.44
CA SER A 151 -8.05 -5.45 27.56
C SER A 151 -7.89 -3.97 27.18
N GLU A 152 -7.13 -3.22 27.96
CA GLU A 152 -6.55 -1.96 27.53
C GLU A 152 -5.41 -2.28 26.56
N ILE A 153 -5.68 -2.12 25.27
CA ILE A 153 -4.74 -1.98 24.14
C ILE A 153 -5.37 -1.00 23.14
#